data_AF-A0A2D7CQ81-F1
#
_entry.id   AF-A0A2D7CQ81-F1
#
_cell.length_a   1.000
_cell.length_b   1.000
_cell.length_c   1.000
_cell.angle_alpha   90.00
_cell.angle_beta   90.00
_cell.angle_gamma   90.00
#
_symmetry.space_group_name_H-M   'P 1'
#
loop_
_entity.id
_entity.type
_entity.pdbx_description
1 polymer ?
#
loop_
_entity_poly.entity_id
_entity_poly.type
_entity_poly.pdbx_seq_one_letter_code
_entity_poly.pdbx_strand_id
1 'polypeptide(L)'
;MYHVEMGLDAACNNVSVKCGSYGAMTELHTSLLIALKDYLEMESEVQGKNVMIDILIQTLKDKQYRKLNYPEFQMEFWRFDLEGFFPFIAIEDQGSMTSYETKRFMKTFRTVRDSLCSRTLRGISDLQSVLQESIRTGDDVHFF
;
A
#
# COMPACT_ATOMS: atom_id res chain seq x y z
N MET A 1 -10.80 -2.04 34.26
CA MET A 1 -10.20 -0.72 33.96
C MET A 1 -9.77 -0.79 32.50
N TYR A 2 -10.45 -0.06 31.61
CA TYR A 2 -10.30 -0.21 30.16
C TYR A 2 -9.04 0.49 29.68
N HIS A 3 -8.09 -0.26 29.13
CA HIS A 3 -7.09 0.28 28.20
C HIS A 3 -7.25 -0.49 26.88
N VAL A 4 -8.09 0.04 26.00
CA VAL A 4 -8.12 -0.36 24.61
C VAL A 4 -7.07 0.50 23.90
N GLU A 5 -5.81 0.08 23.94
CA GLU A 5 -4.83 0.61 22.98
C GLU A 5 -5.06 -0.07 21.63
N MET A 6 -6.08 0.37 20.90
CA MET A 6 -6.15 0.13 19.46
C MET A 6 -5.51 1.33 18.76
N GLY A 7 -4.31 1.17 18.23
CA GLY A 7 -3.54 2.30 17.70
C GLY A 7 -2.10 2.04 17.24
N LEU A 8 -1.67 0.80 16.97
CA LEU A 8 -0.28 0.53 16.57
C LEU A 8 -0.18 -0.66 15.60
N ASP A 9 -0.47 -0.38 14.34
CA ASP A 9 -0.42 -1.41 13.28
C ASP A 9 0.40 -0.95 12.09
N ALA A 10 0.79 0.33 12.07
CA ALA A 10 1.96 0.83 11.38
C ALA A 10 2.81 1.69 12.33
N ALA A 11 4.12 1.48 12.35
CA ALA A 11 5.05 2.33 13.10
C ALA A 11 6.33 2.59 12.31
N CYS A 12 6.87 3.79 12.49
CA CYS A 12 8.22 4.16 12.06
C CYS A 12 9.06 4.40 13.31
N ASN A 13 10.24 3.78 13.33
CA ASN A 13 10.96 3.42 14.54
C ASN A 13 10.15 2.48 15.44
N ASN A 14 10.82 1.87 16.43
CA ASN A 14 10.18 0.85 17.26
C ASN A 14 8.91 1.36 17.99
N VAL A 15 8.68 2.67 18.18
CA VAL A 15 7.46 3.20 18.82
C VAL A 15 7.16 4.72 18.63
N SER A 16 8.05 5.55 18.07
CA SER A 16 7.94 7.02 18.20
C SER A 16 6.89 7.67 17.30
N VAL A 17 6.65 7.12 16.12
CA VAL A 17 5.60 7.57 15.20
C VAL A 17 4.77 6.38 14.79
N LYS A 18 3.47 6.42 15.05
CA LYS A 18 2.56 5.28 14.85
C LYS A 18 1.18 5.69 14.37
N CYS A 19 0.52 4.79 13.64
CA CYS A 19 -0.85 4.98 13.19
C CYS A 19 -1.59 3.65 13.00
N GLY A 20 -2.92 3.70 13.13
CA GLY A 20 -3.84 2.66 12.67
C GLY A 20 -4.21 1.59 13.69
N SER A 21 -5.12 0.72 13.26
CA SER A 21 -5.44 -0.58 13.84
C SER A 21 -5.30 -1.64 12.74
N TYR A 22 -5.25 -2.93 13.08
CA TYR A 22 -5.03 -4.00 12.09
C TYR A 22 -6.15 -3.96 11.05
N GLY A 23 -7.36 -3.73 11.54
CA GLY A 23 -8.54 -3.49 10.72
C GLY A 23 -8.39 -2.27 9.82
N ALA A 24 -7.92 -1.14 10.33
CA ALA A 24 -7.71 0.08 9.52
C ALA A 24 -6.62 -0.12 8.45
N MET A 25 -5.54 -0.85 8.78
CA MET A 25 -4.47 -1.18 7.85
C MET A 25 -4.93 -2.14 6.76
N THR A 26 -5.72 -3.14 7.12
CA THR A 26 -6.38 -4.07 6.18
C THR A 26 -7.36 -3.32 5.26
N GLU A 27 -8.14 -2.40 5.81
CA GLU A 27 -9.07 -1.57 5.02
C GLU A 27 -8.34 -0.63 4.06
N LEU A 28 -7.23 -0.03 4.49
CA LEU A 28 -6.40 0.81 3.65
C LEU A 28 -5.75 -0.01 2.53
N HIS A 29 -5.24 -1.19 2.84
CA HIS A 29 -4.71 -2.12 1.84
C HIS A 29 -5.75 -2.49 0.79
N THR A 30 -6.95 -2.86 1.21
CA THR A 30 -8.07 -3.13 0.30
C THR A 30 -8.42 -1.89 -0.54
N SER A 31 -8.48 -0.71 0.08
CA SER A 31 -8.83 0.54 -0.60
C SER A 31 -7.78 0.96 -1.64
N LEU A 32 -6.51 0.64 -1.40
CA LEU A 32 -5.41 0.87 -2.33
C LEU A 32 -5.46 -0.07 -3.53
N LEU A 33 -5.69 -1.36 -3.31
CA LEU A 33 -5.87 -2.35 -4.38
C LEU A 33 -7.05 -1.99 -5.30
N ILE A 34 -8.19 -1.59 -4.72
CA ILE A 34 -9.35 -1.13 -5.48
C ILE A 34 -9.00 0.12 -6.30
N ALA A 35 -8.33 1.10 -5.70
CA ALA A 35 -8.04 2.34 -6.39
C ALA A 35 -7.00 2.18 -7.51
N LEU A 36 -6.04 1.24 -7.38
CA LEU A 36 -5.14 0.87 -8.47
C LEU A 36 -5.86 0.20 -9.63
N LYS A 37 -6.80 -0.70 -9.31
CA LYS A 37 -7.66 -1.33 -10.31
C LYS A 37 -8.45 -0.26 -11.08
N ASP A 38 -9.10 0.65 -10.37
CA ASP A 38 -9.93 1.70 -10.96
C ASP A 38 -9.08 2.66 -11.82
N TYR A 39 -7.87 3.03 -11.37
CA TYR A 39 -6.90 3.80 -12.16
C TYR A 39 -6.59 3.11 -13.49
N LEU A 40 -6.25 1.82 -13.47
CA LEU A 40 -5.95 1.05 -14.68
C LEU A 40 -7.18 0.92 -15.59
N GLU A 41 -8.38 0.82 -15.04
CA GLU A 41 -9.62 0.81 -15.84
C GLU A 41 -9.81 2.13 -16.59
N MET A 42 -9.51 3.27 -15.96
CA MET A 42 -9.62 4.60 -16.56
C MET A 42 -8.57 4.89 -17.64
N GLU A 43 -7.36 4.33 -17.52
CA GLU A 43 -6.28 4.54 -18.48
C GLU A 43 -6.49 3.72 -19.77
N SER A 44 -7.23 4.27 -20.74
CA SER A 44 -7.68 3.55 -21.95
C SER A 44 -6.56 3.08 -22.88
N GLU A 45 -5.37 3.67 -22.81
CA GLU A 45 -4.28 3.46 -23.78
C GLU A 45 -3.21 2.46 -23.31
N VAL A 46 -3.32 1.95 -22.09
CA VAL A 46 -2.28 1.12 -21.48
C VAL A 46 -2.39 -0.35 -21.93
N GLN A 47 -1.55 -0.73 -22.89
CA GLN A 47 -1.48 -2.10 -23.41
C GLN A 47 -1.05 -3.10 -22.32
N GLY A 48 -1.87 -4.13 -22.08
CA GLY A 48 -1.59 -5.17 -21.08
C GLY A 48 -2.22 -4.92 -19.70
N LYS A 49 -2.93 -3.80 -19.50
CA LYS A 49 -3.57 -3.45 -18.22
C LYS A 49 -4.55 -4.51 -17.69
N ASN A 50 -5.19 -5.27 -18.59
CA ASN A 50 -6.16 -6.31 -18.19
C ASN A 50 -5.50 -7.40 -17.36
N VAL A 51 -4.25 -7.77 -17.66
CA VAL A 51 -3.49 -8.74 -16.86
C VAL A 51 -3.30 -8.22 -15.44
N MET A 52 -2.91 -6.96 -15.30
CA MET A 52 -2.73 -6.32 -13.99
C MET A 52 -4.05 -6.20 -13.22
N ILE A 53 -5.14 -5.81 -13.89
CA ILE A 53 -6.48 -5.77 -13.31
C ILE A 53 -6.90 -7.15 -12.79
N ASP A 54 -6.68 -8.21 -13.57
CA ASP A 54 -7.01 -9.58 -13.16
C ASP A 54 -6.23 -10.00 -11.91
N ILE A 55 -4.94 -9.64 -11.83
CA ILE A 55 -4.15 -9.97 -10.64
C ILE A 55 -4.63 -9.17 -9.42
N LEU A 56 -4.92 -7.87 -9.57
CA LEU A 56 -5.48 -7.06 -8.48
C LEU A 56 -6.83 -7.60 -7.99
N ILE A 57 -7.70 -8.06 -8.90
CA ILE A 57 -8.96 -8.73 -8.58
C ILE A 57 -8.71 -10.03 -7.81
N GLN A 58 -7.71 -10.82 -8.23
CA GLN A 58 -7.36 -12.07 -7.55
C GLN A 58 -6.85 -11.80 -6.13
N THR A 59 -5.98 -10.80 -5.95
CA THR A 59 -5.49 -10.37 -4.63
C THR A 59 -6.64 -9.93 -3.72
N LEU A 60 -7.62 -9.19 -4.26
CA LEU A 60 -8.82 -8.77 -3.52
C LEU A 60 -9.72 -9.95 -3.11
N LYS A 61 -9.78 -11.00 -3.92
CA LYS A 61 -10.61 -12.19 -3.65
C LYS A 61 -9.99 -13.13 -2.64
N ASP A 62 -8.67 -13.32 -2.68
CA ASP A 62 -8.03 -14.39 -1.92
C ASP A 62 -8.06 -14.14 -0.41
N LYS A 63 -8.19 -12.89 0.06
CA LYS A 63 -8.24 -12.42 1.48
C LYS A 63 -7.09 -12.89 2.38
N GLN A 64 -6.40 -13.96 2.00
CA GLN A 64 -5.12 -14.44 2.45
C GLN A 64 -4.18 -14.04 1.33
N TYR A 65 -3.32 -13.06 1.57
CA TYR A 65 -2.36 -12.48 0.64
C TYR A 65 -1.25 -13.47 0.21
N ARG A 66 -1.61 -14.74 -0.03
CA ARG A 66 -0.72 -15.86 -0.29
C ARG A 66 0.10 -15.56 -1.53
N LYS A 67 1.40 -15.30 -1.31
CA LYS A 67 2.50 -15.41 -2.26
C LYS A 67 2.07 -15.21 -3.71
N LEU A 68 1.72 -13.97 -4.03
CA LEU A 68 1.86 -13.50 -5.40
C LEU A 68 3.27 -13.87 -5.85
N ASN A 69 3.40 -14.53 -7.00
CA ASN A 69 4.68 -14.98 -7.51
C ASN A 69 5.57 -13.75 -7.73
N TYR A 70 6.47 -13.50 -6.77
CA TYR A 70 7.11 -12.21 -6.53
C TYR A 70 7.74 -11.56 -7.78
N PRO A 71 8.48 -12.29 -8.64
CA PRO A 71 9.17 -11.69 -9.77
C PRO A 71 8.25 -11.23 -10.90
N GLU A 72 7.29 -12.08 -11.29
CA GLU A 72 6.37 -11.82 -12.40
C GLU A 72 5.44 -10.66 -12.06
N PHE A 73 4.97 -10.63 -10.81
CA PHE A 73 4.08 -9.57 -10.36
C PHE A 73 4.81 -8.23 -10.21
N GLN A 74 6.03 -8.24 -9.67
CA GLN A 74 6.85 -7.03 -9.57
C GLN A 74 7.13 -6.41 -10.94
N MET A 75 7.38 -7.23 -11.96
CA MET A 75 7.58 -6.77 -13.33
C MET A 75 6.34 -6.07 -13.90
N GLU A 76 5.14 -6.57 -13.64
CA GLU A 76 3.90 -5.91 -14.09
C GLU A 76 3.73 -4.55 -13.41
N PHE A 77 4.00 -4.42 -12.11
CA PHE A 77 3.99 -3.10 -11.45
C PHE A 77 4.98 -2.12 -12.07
N TRP A 78 6.18 -2.57 -12.44
CA TRP A 78 7.18 -1.71 -13.10
C TRP A 78 6.74 -1.27 -14.49
N ARG A 79 6.08 -2.15 -15.24
CA ARG A 79 5.57 -1.85 -16.58
C ARG A 79 4.56 -0.70 -16.59
N PHE A 80 3.84 -0.51 -15.50
CA PHE A 80 2.82 0.54 -15.37
C PHE A 80 3.25 1.71 -14.46
N ASP A 81 4.54 1.82 -14.12
CA ASP A 81 5.09 2.82 -13.17
C ASP A 81 4.41 2.79 -11.78
N LEU A 82 3.86 1.63 -11.40
CA LEU A 82 3.14 1.40 -10.13
C LEU A 82 4.00 0.77 -9.03
N GLU A 83 5.26 0.51 -9.32
CA GLU A 83 6.27 -0.13 -8.46
C GLU A 83 6.27 0.22 -6.97
N GLY A 84 5.90 1.44 -6.59
CA GLY A 84 5.91 1.93 -5.22
C GLY A 84 4.83 1.27 -4.36
N PHE A 85 3.77 0.76 -4.98
CA PHE A 85 2.73 0.02 -4.29
C PHE A 85 3.07 -1.46 -4.09
N PHE A 86 4.00 -2.01 -4.87
CA PHE A 86 4.34 -3.43 -4.77
C PHE A 86 4.81 -3.84 -3.36
N PRO A 87 5.74 -3.12 -2.69
CA PRO A 87 6.14 -3.44 -1.33
C PRO A 87 4.98 -3.44 -0.35
N PHE A 88 3.98 -2.56 -0.53
CA PHE A 88 2.80 -2.47 0.32
C PHE A 88 1.77 -3.59 0.06
N ILE A 89 1.68 -4.05 -1.18
CA ILE A 89 0.77 -5.13 -1.60
C ILE A 89 1.32 -6.51 -1.25
N ALA A 90 2.65 -6.63 -1.27
CA ALA A 90 3.34 -7.87 -0.94
C ALA A 90 3.59 -8.05 0.57
N ILE A 91 3.07 -7.15 1.41
CA ILE A 91 3.13 -7.24 2.87
C ILE A 91 2.19 -8.36 3.34
N GLU A 92 2.76 -9.40 3.92
CA GLU A 92 2.03 -10.37 4.72
C GLU A 92 1.74 -9.77 6.12
N ASP A 93 0.84 -10.37 6.90
CA ASP A 93 0.30 -9.87 8.20
C ASP A 93 1.32 -9.21 9.16
N GLN A 94 2.61 -9.50 9.02
CA GLN A 94 3.70 -8.77 9.66
C GLN A 94 4.82 -8.52 8.64
N GLY A 95 5.01 -7.26 8.24
CA GLY A 95 6.00 -6.91 7.23
C GLY A 95 6.53 -5.49 7.38
N SER A 96 7.47 -5.13 6.53
CA SER A 96 8.09 -3.80 6.57
C SER A 96 8.32 -3.24 5.19
N MET A 97 8.25 -1.91 5.08
CA MET A 97 8.75 -1.17 3.94
C MET A 97 10.01 -0.43 4.35
N THR A 98 11.06 -0.59 3.56
CA THR A 98 12.26 0.21 3.74
C THR A 98 11.98 1.69 3.51
N SER A 99 12.81 2.58 4.03
CA SER A 99 12.68 4.01 3.72
C SER A 99 12.80 4.31 2.21
N TYR A 100 13.54 3.49 1.45
CA TYR A 100 13.59 3.57 -0.01
C TYR A 100 12.25 3.19 -0.65
N GLU A 101 11.65 2.09 -0.23
CA GLU A 101 10.33 1.65 -0.70
C GLU A 101 9.24 2.66 -0.31
N THR A 102 9.34 3.25 0.87
CA THR A 102 8.46 4.33 1.33
C THR A 102 8.54 5.56 0.42
N LYS A 103 9.74 5.95 -0.03
CA LYS A 103 9.90 7.04 -1.02
C LYS A 103 9.24 6.69 -2.35
N ARG A 104 9.41 5.45 -2.82
CA ARG A 104 8.79 4.98 -4.07
C ARG A 104 7.26 4.94 -3.96
N PHE A 105 6.73 4.41 -2.85
CA PHE A 105 5.30 4.42 -2.55
C PHE A 105 4.73 5.83 -2.63
N MET A 106 5.35 6.80 -1.96
CA MET A 106 4.87 8.19 -1.98
C MET A 106 4.98 8.83 -3.37
N LYS A 107 5.98 8.46 -4.18
CA LYS A 107 6.09 8.91 -5.58
C LYS A 107 4.94 8.35 -6.41
N THR A 108 4.75 7.03 -6.40
CA THR A 108 3.70 6.36 -7.16
C THR A 108 2.30 6.81 -6.71
N PHE A 109 2.08 6.99 -5.40
CA PHE A 109 0.83 7.53 -4.87
C PHE A 109 0.49 8.89 -5.48
N ARG A 110 1.46 9.80 -5.62
CA ARG A 110 1.22 11.10 -6.26
C ARG A 110 0.82 10.97 -7.72
N THR A 111 1.38 10.00 -8.45
CA THR A 111 1.03 9.73 -9.86
C THR A 111 -0.43 9.31 -9.98
N VAL A 112 -0.90 8.41 -9.12
CA VAL A 112 -2.27 7.87 -9.20
C VAL A 112 -3.29 8.68 -8.42
N ARG A 113 -2.85 9.63 -7.57
CA ARG A 113 -3.66 10.33 -6.56
C ARG A 113 -4.96 10.90 -7.12
N ASP A 114 -4.86 11.54 -8.28
CA ASP A 114 -5.96 12.28 -8.88
C ASP A 114 -7.05 11.33 -9.45
N SER A 115 -6.72 10.04 -9.59
CA SER A 115 -7.64 8.96 -9.97
C SER A 115 -8.16 8.16 -8.77
N LEU A 116 -7.72 8.46 -7.55
CA LEU A 116 -8.17 7.76 -6.34
C LEU A 116 -9.48 8.34 -5.81
N CYS A 117 -10.36 7.48 -5.30
CA CYS A 117 -11.57 7.91 -4.61
C CYS A 117 -11.26 8.54 -3.24
N SER A 118 -12.21 9.33 -2.71
CA SER A 118 -12.06 10.04 -1.43
C SER A 118 -11.79 9.14 -0.22
N ARG A 119 -12.24 7.88 -0.26
CA ARG A 119 -11.99 6.90 0.81
C ARG A 119 -10.51 6.51 0.89
N THR A 120 -9.87 6.23 -0.25
CA THR A 120 -8.45 5.87 -0.32
C THR A 120 -7.55 7.05 0.07
N LEU A 121 -7.93 8.27 -0.33
CA LEU A 121 -7.22 9.49 0.07
C LEU A 121 -7.22 9.70 1.59
N ARG A 122 -8.36 9.41 2.26
CA ARG A 122 -8.45 9.53 3.73
C ARG A 122 -7.53 8.55 4.45
N GLY A 123 -7.54 7.27 4.07
CA GLY A 123 -6.69 6.28 4.75
C GLY A 123 -5.18 6.53 4.56
N ILE A 124 -4.75 7.08 3.42
CA ILE A 124 -3.34 7.50 3.24
C ILE A 124 -3.01 8.74 4.07
N SER A 125 -3.94 9.67 4.23
CA SER A 125 -3.75 10.81 5.14
C SER A 125 -3.45 10.35 6.56
N ASP A 126 -4.06 9.25 7.00
CA ASP A 126 -3.82 8.70 8.33
C ASP A 126 -2.38 8.16 8.45
N LEU A 127 -1.85 7.47 7.43
CA LEU A 127 -0.47 6.98 7.40
C LEU A 127 0.61 8.04 7.15
N GLN A 128 0.23 9.24 6.71
CA GLN A 128 1.16 10.21 6.15
C GLN A 128 2.30 10.57 7.12
N SER A 129 2.01 10.67 8.42
CA SER A 129 3.02 10.96 9.45
C SER A 129 4.09 9.86 9.57
N VAL A 130 3.69 8.60 9.55
CA VAL A 130 4.58 7.42 9.61
C VAL A 130 5.48 7.36 8.36
N LEU A 131 4.88 7.55 7.18
CA LEU A 131 5.61 7.52 5.90
C LEU A 131 6.59 8.69 5.79
N GLN A 132 6.20 9.89 6.23
CA GLN A 132 7.07 11.06 6.23
C GLN A 132 8.23 10.92 7.20
N GLU A 133 7.99 10.34 8.38
CA GLU A 133 9.05 10.07 9.35
C GLU A 133 10.09 9.10 8.80
N SER A 134 9.65 7.98 8.22
CA SER A 134 10.56 7.00 7.57
C SER A 134 11.43 7.65 6.49
N ILE A 135 10.84 8.53 5.68
CA ILE A 135 11.59 9.28 4.66
C ILE A 135 12.64 10.20 5.29
N ARG A 136 12.31 10.83 6.41
CA ARG A 136 13.14 11.83 7.11
C ARG A 136 14.29 11.17 7.85
N THR A 137 14.05 10.08 8.56
CA THR A 137 15.05 9.41 9.41
C THR A 137 15.82 8.33 8.66
N GLY A 138 15.24 7.77 7.60
CA GLY A 138 15.80 6.62 6.89
C GLY A 138 15.37 5.27 7.47
N ASP A 139 14.57 5.28 8.54
CA ASP A 139 14.09 4.06 9.19
C ASP A 139 12.96 3.39 8.41
N ASP A 140 12.79 2.09 8.64
CA ASP A 140 11.76 1.31 7.99
C ASP A 140 10.40 1.57 8.65
N VAL A 141 9.34 1.38 7.87
CA VAL A 141 7.96 1.32 8.37
C VAL A 141 7.64 -0.15 8.62
N HIS A 142 7.25 -0.47 9.85
CA HIS A 142 6.80 -1.80 10.23
C HIS A 142 5.28 -1.83 10.32
N PHE A 143 4.70 -2.92 9.82
CA PHE A 143 3.28 -3.22 9.85
C PHE A 143 3.07 -4.45 10.75
N PHE A 144 2.17 -4.34 11.73
CA PHE A 144 1.96 -5.31 12.82
C PHE A 144 0.54 -5.87 12.85
#